data_AF-A0A0V1NK01-F1
#
_entry.id   AF-A0A0V1NK01-F1
#
_cell.length_a   1.000
_cell.length_b   1.000
_cell.length_c   1.000
_cell.angle_alpha   90.00
_cell.angle_beta   90.00
_cell.angle_gamma   90.00
#
_symmetry.space_group_name_H-M   'P 1'
#
loop_
_entity.id
_entity.type
_entity.pdbx_description
1 polymer ?
#
loop_
_entity_poly.entity_id
_entity_poly.type
_entity_poly.pdbx_seq_one_letter_code
_entity_poly.pdbx_strand_id
1 'polypeptide(L)'
;MPMPNIVKNYNESMGGVDTMDKLLSSYRPKMRSRKWWWNLFNNALNITVVAAWRLHCELHDADRSAMTHLAFRRDITAHLLRVRPLQIPRPGPRIHLPHSLQRSRGYFLQSSTQGRCAVCKKNCRNQCVQCGKRLHQICFPVYHQ
;
A
#
# COMPACT_ATOMS: atom_id res chain seq x y z
N MET A 1 30.83 48.77 22.17
CA MET A 1 30.98 47.75 23.22
C MET A 1 31.46 46.46 22.57
N PRO A 2 32.69 46.00 22.82
CA PRO A 2 33.14 44.70 22.32
C PRO A 2 32.34 43.57 22.98
N MET A 3 31.94 42.56 22.19
CA MET A 3 31.15 41.43 22.67
C MET A 3 32.06 40.43 23.44
N PRO A 4 31.67 39.98 24.65
CA PRO A 4 32.44 38.98 25.38
C PRO A 4 32.51 37.65 24.62
N ASN A 5 33.67 36.99 24.63
CA ASN A 5 33.89 35.71 23.93
C ASN A 5 32.89 34.61 24.37
N ILE A 6 32.44 34.62 25.62
CA ILE A 6 31.42 33.68 26.13
C ILE A 6 30.10 33.83 25.36
N VAL A 7 29.67 35.06 25.10
CA VAL A 7 28.42 35.35 24.38
C VAL A 7 28.58 34.94 22.91
N LYS A 8 29.77 35.14 22.34
CA LYS A 8 30.09 34.69 20.97
C LYS A 8 30.00 33.17 20.83
N ASN A 9 30.66 32.42 21.69
CA ASN A 9 30.64 30.95 21.67
C ASN A 9 29.23 30.39 21.88
N TYR A 10 28.46 31.01 22.78
CA TYR A 10 27.07 30.65 22.98
C TYR A 10 26.25 30.83 21.70
N ASN A 11 26.31 32.00 21.08
CA ASN A 11 25.57 32.30 19.85
C ASN A 11 25.96 31.41 18.67
N GLU A 12 27.23 30.99 18.57
CA GLU A 12 27.70 30.06 17.54
C GLU A 12 27.14 28.64 17.75
N SER A 13 27.03 28.18 18.99
CA SER A 13 26.53 26.84 19.34
C SER A 13 25.00 26.72 19.42
N MET A 14 24.30 27.82 19.67
CA MET A 14 22.85 27.84 19.97
C MET A 14 21.98 27.35 18.82
N GLY A 15 22.44 27.54 17.57
CA GLY A 15 21.64 27.27 16.37
C GLY A 15 21.46 25.79 16.01
N GLY A 16 22.18 24.86 16.64
CA GLY A 16 22.14 23.45 16.25
C GLY A 16 20.74 22.83 16.35
N VAL A 17 20.01 23.13 17.42
CA VAL A 17 18.64 22.63 17.65
C VAL A 17 17.66 23.26 16.66
N ASP A 18 17.75 24.57 16.44
CA ASP A 18 16.87 25.30 15.51
C ASP A 18 17.08 24.85 14.06
N THR A 19 18.32 24.56 13.67
CA THR A 19 18.63 24.02 12.34
C THR A 19 18.00 22.64 12.17
N MET A 20 18.09 21.77 13.19
CA MET A 20 17.44 20.46 13.15
C MET A 20 15.91 20.59 13.08
N ASP A 21 15.30 21.46 13.89
CA ASP A 21 13.85 21.66 13.87
C ASP A 21 13.35 22.19 12.51
N LYS A 22 14.08 23.15 11.91
CA LYS A 22 13.81 23.63 10.55
C LYS A 22 13.86 22.50 9.52
N LEU A 23 14.88 21.63 9.59
CA LEU A 23 15.01 20.48 8.69
C LEU A 23 13.88 19.47 8.89
N LEU A 24 13.49 19.18 10.13
CA LEU A 24 12.38 18.29 10.44
C LEU A 24 11.04 18.84 9.95
N SER A 25 10.83 20.14 10.11
CA SER A 25 9.60 20.83 9.69
C SER A 25 9.46 20.87 8.16
N SER A 26 10.58 21.08 7.43
CA SER A 26 10.59 21.26 5.97
C SER A 26 9.94 20.11 5.17
N TYR A 27 10.13 18.85 5.60
CA TYR A 27 9.57 17.67 4.92
C TYR A 27 8.82 16.74 5.89
N ARG A 28 8.09 17.34 6.84
CA ARG A 28 7.32 16.59 7.83
C ARG A 28 6.28 15.65 7.16
N PRO A 29 6.30 14.34 7.45
CA PRO A 29 5.30 13.40 6.93
C PRO A 29 3.88 13.78 7.37
N LYS A 30 2.98 14.02 6.41
CA LYS A 30 1.56 14.30 6.68
C LYS A 30 0.76 12.99 6.79
N MET A 31 1.03 12.20 7.82
CA MET A 31 0.26 10.98 8.11
C MET A 31 -0.46 11.13 9.45
N ARG A 32 -1.80 11.18 9.41
CA ARG A 32 -2.63 11.28 10.60
C ARG A 32 -3.15 9.90 10.99
N SER A 33 -2.95 9.51 12.24
CA SER A 33 -3.51 8.29 12.81
C SER A 33 -4.20 8.63 14.13
N ARG A 34 -5.19 7.81 14.52
CA ARG A 34 -5.88 7.93 15.81
C ARG A 34 -5.04 7.42 16.98
N LYS A 35 -3.99 6.64 16.70
CA LYS A 35 -3.09 6.08 17.73
C LYS A 35 -2.06 7.14 18.13
N TRP A 36 -2.00 7.49 19.42
CA TRP A 36 -1.10 8.53 19.94
C TRP A 36 0.38 8.28 19.60
N TRP A 37 0.83 7.03 19.67
CA TRP A 37 2.22 6.62 19.41
C TRP A 37 2.61 6.74 17.94
N TRP A 38 1.65 6.83 17.02
CA TRP A 38 1.93 6.95 15.59
C TRP A 38 2.66 8.26 15.28
N ASN A 39 2.29 9.36 15.95
CA ASN A 39 2.97 10.64 15.77
C ASN A 39 4.45 10.55 16.19
N LEU A 40 4.73 9.84 17.28
CA LEU A 40 6.10 9.60 17.75
C LEU A 40 6.90 8.78 16.74
N PHE A 41 6.30 7.69 16.23
CA PHE A 41 6.93 6.84 15.22
C PHE A 41 7.27 7.60 13.93
N ASN A 42 6.34 8.40 13.41
CA ASN A 42 6.58 9.21 12.21
C ASN A 42 7.65 10.26 12.43
N ASN A 43 7.68 10.88 13.62
CA ASN A 43 8.71 11.84 13.97
C ASN A 43 10.09 11.17 14.05
N ALA A 44 10.18 10.00 14.67
CA ALA A 44 11.41 9.21 14.74
C ALA A 44 11.94 8.86 13.34
N LEU A 45 11.07 8.39 12.44
CA LEU A 45 11.45 8.15 11.03
C LEU A 45 11.99 9.42 10.36
N ASN A 46 11.32 10.56 10.53
CA ASN A 46 11.78 11.82 9.96
C ASN A 46 13.16 12.24 10.50
N ILE A 47 13.41 12.05 11.81
CA ILE A 47 14.71 12.29 12.44
C ILE A 47 15.79 11.38 11.84
N THR A 48 15.51 10.08 11.68
CA THR A 48 16.49 9.14 11.11
C THR A 48 16.89 9.52 9.68
N VAL A 49 15.94 10.01 8.87
CA VAL A 49 16.23 10.48 7.50
C VAL A 49 17.10 11.73 7.50
N VAL A 50 16.83 12.70 8.39
CA VAL A 50 17.65 13.92 8.51
C VAL A 50 19.06 13.59 9.02
N ALA A 51 19.19 12.69 9.99
CA ALA A 51 20.48 12.23 10.50
C ALA A 51 21.29 11.49 9.41
N ALA A 52 20.64 10.60 8.65
CA ALA A 52 21.27 9.91 7.54
C ALA A 52 21.73 10.87 6.43
N TRP A 53 20.93 11.91 6.13
CA TRP A 53 21.32 12.96 5.19
C TRP A 53 22.52 13.74 5.71
N ARG A 54 22.57 14.07 7.00
CA ARG A 54 23.71 14.77 7.60
C ARG A 54 24.99 13.95 7.50
N LEU A 55 24.92 12.65 7.80
CA LEU A 55 26.04 11.72 7.62
C LEU A 55 26.47 11.63 6.15
N HIS A 56 25.52 11.59 5.22
CA HIS A 56 25.84 11.62 3.78
C HIS A 56 26.55 12.93 3.40
N CYS A 57 26.10 14.08 3.89
CA CYS A 57 26.78 15.35 3.65
C CYS A 57 28.21 15.33 4.20
N GLU A 58 28.43 14.81 5.41
CA GLU A 58 29.77 14.73 6.03
C GLU A 58 30.72 13.81 5.25
N LEU A 59 30.21 12.67 4.74
CA LEU A 59 31.00 11.74 3.94
C LEU A 59 31.33 12.26 2.54
N HIS A 60 30.43 13.05 1.93
CA HIS A 60 30.57 13.57 0.57
C HIS A 60 31.03 15.04 0.50
N ASP A 61 31.35 15.66 1.65
CA ASP A 61 31.79 17.06 1.71
C ASP A 61 33.15 17.26 1.01
N ALA A 62 34.02 16.26 1.08
CA ALA A 62 35.33 16.27 0.42
C ALA A 62 35.23 16.21 -1.11
N ASP A 63 34.15 15.64 -1.64
CA ASP A 63 33.98 15.33 -3.07
C ASP A 63 33.02 16.31 -3.78
N ARG A 64 32.48 17.31 -3.06
CA ARG A 64 31.45 18.27 -3.52
C ARG A 64 30.21 17.64 -4.18
N SER A 65 30.01 16.34 -4.00
CA SER A 65 28.88 15.57 -4.53
C SER A 65 27.69 15.50 -3.55
N ALA A 66 27.72 16.29 -2.46
CA ALA A 66 26.68 16.32 -1.45
C ALA A 66 25.30 16.68 -2.05
N MET A 67 24.37 15.75 -1.93
CA MET A 67 23.00 15.91 -2.45
C MET A 67 22.17 16.83 -1.57
N THR A 68 21.23 17.57 -2.18
CA THR A 68 20.22 18.32 -1.42
C THR A 68 19.34 17.38 -0.61
N HIS A 69 18.82 17.85 0.53
CA HIS A 69 17.95 17.04 1.41
C HIS A 69 16.76 16.43 0.66
N LEU A 70 16.15 17.15 -0.29
CA LEU A 70 15.09 16.64 -1.14
C LEU A 70 15.56 15.50 -2.06
N ALA A 71 16.71 15.67 -2.72
CA ALA A 71 17.25 14.69 -3.64
C ALA A 71 17.58 13.38 -2.91
N PHE A 72 18.20 13.49 -1.73
CA PHE A 72 18.50 12.34 -0.86
C PHE A 72 17.23 11.57 -0.46
N ARG A 73 16.16 12.28 -0.06
CA ARG A 73 14.89 11.64 0.29
C ARG A 73 14.25 10.91 -0.90
N ARG A 74 14.31 11.51 -2.09
CA ARG A 74 13.80 10.88 -3.33
C ARG A 74 14.57 9.61 -3.66
N ASP A 75 15.88 9.66 -3.51
CA ASP A 75 16.76 8.52 -3.79
C ASP A 75 16.48 7.34 -2.85
N ILE A 76 16.47 7.57 -1.53
CA ILE A 76 16.10 6.55 -0.54
C ILE A 76 14.71 5.98 -0.82
N THR A 77 13.74 6.84 -1.13
CA THR A 77 12.37 6.39 -1.41
C THR A 77 12.33 5.51 -2.66
N ALA A 78 13.03 5.91 -3.73
CA ALA A 78 13.11 5.12 -4.96
C ALA A 78 13.79 3.76 -4.70
N HIS A 79 14.87 3.74 -3.91
CA HIS A 79 15.54 2.52 -3.51
C HIS A 79 14.61 1.59 -2.71
N LEU A 80 13.93 2.11 -1.68
CA LEU A 80 13.00 1.33 -0.86
C LEU A 80 11.81 0.78 -1.66
N LEU A 81 11.31 1.53 -2.65
CA LEU A 81 10.22 1.07 -3.52
C LEU A 81 10.67 -0.01 -4.51
N ARG A 82 11.93 0.00 -4.92
CA ARG A 82 12.52 -1.03 -5.80
C ARG A 82 12.78 -2.34 -5.08
N VAL A 83 13.02 -2.31 -3.77
CA VAL A 83 13.10 -3.52 -2.95
C VAL A 83 11.74 -4.22 -3.03
N ARG A 84 11.69 -5.38 -3.68
CA ARG A 84 10.45 -6.17 -3.76
C ARG A 84 9.96 -6.40 -2.34
N PRO A 85 8.76 -5.93 -1.96
CA PRO A 85 8.19 -6.30 -0.68
C PRO A 85 8.09 -7.83 -0.68
N LEU A 86 8.48 -8.47 0.42
CA LEU A 86 8.16 -9.87 0.65
C LEU A 86 6.66 -10.01 0.34
N GLN A 87 6.33 -10.77 -0.71
CA GLN A 87 4.95 -11.03 -1.06
C GLN A 87 4.39 -11.89 0.06
N ILE A 88 3.92 -11.26 1.13
CA ILE A 88 3.12 -11.93 2.14
C ILE A 88 1.82 -12.25 1.40
N PRO A 89 1.51 -13.52 1.13
CA PRO A 89 0.24 -13.89 0.53
C PRO A 89 -0.81 -13.49 1.56
N ARG A 90 -1.41 -12.31 1.40
CA ARG A 90 -2.60 -11.95 2.17
C ARG A 90 -3.72 -12.71 1.50
N PRO A 91 -4.33 -13.72 2.16
CA PRO A 91 -5.54 -14.31 1.63
C PRO A 91 -6.52 -13.15 1.45
N GLY A 92 -6.96 -12.93 0.22
CA GLY A 92 -8.03 -11.96 -0.03
C GLY A 92 -9.26 -12.31 0.81
N PRO A 93 -10.24 -11.40 0.92
CA PRO A 93 -11.52 -11.72 1.53
C PRO A 93 -12.01 -13.05 0.93
N ARG A 94 -12.23 -14.07 1.78
CA ARG A 94 -12.82 -15.33 1.32
C ARG A 94 -14.18 -14.98 0.74
N ILE A 95 -14.28 -14.95 -0.58
CA ILE A 95 -15.58 -14.91 -1.25
C ILE A 95 -16.25 -16.19 -0.79
N HIS A 96 -17.27 -16.07 0.09
CA HIS A 96 -18.15 -17.17 0.39
C HIS A 96 -18.83 -17.54 -0.91
N LEU A 97 -18.27 -18.53 -1.59
CA LEU A 97 -18.84 -19.07 -2.81
C LEU A 97 -20.22 -19.64 -2.41
N PRO A 98 -21.33 -19.15 -2.97
CA PRO A 98 -22.65 -19.67 -2.61
C PRO A 98 -22.67 -21.17 -2.86
N HIS A 99 -23.26 -21.91 -1.91
CA HIS A 99 -23.28 -23.39 -1.88
C HIS A 99 -23.79 -24.02 -3.19
N SER A 100 -24.57 -23.29 -3.99
CA SER A 100 -25.00 -23.69 -5.34
C SER A 100 -23.86 -23.89 -6.33
N LEU A 101 -22.75 -23.14 -6.21
CA LEU A 101 -21.55 -23.25 -7.05
C LEU A 101 -20.56 -24.30 -6.51
N GLN A 102 -20.73 -24.75 -5.27
CA GLN A 102 -19.87 -25.76 -4.66
C GLN A 102 -20.30 -27.20 -5.04
N ARG A 103 -21.59 -27.39 -5.38
CA ARG A 103 -22.16 -28.71 -5.75
C ARG A 103 -22.06 -29.05 -7.24
N SER A 104 -21.89 -28.07 -8.12
CA SER A 104 -21.73 -28.38 -9.54
C SER A 104 -20.25 -28.59 -9.87
N ARG A 105 -19.89 -29.84 -10.23
CA ARG A 105 -18.56 -30.25 -10.70
C ARG A 105 -18.15 -29.52 -11.99
N GLY A 106 -17.93 -28.20 -11.95
CA GLY A 106 -17.58 -27.37 -13.11
C GLY A 106 -18.75 -26.95 -14.00
N TYR A 107 -19.99 -27.37 -13.71
CA TYR A 107 -21.17 -26.90 -14.44
C TYR A 107 -21.61 -25.53 -13.91
N PHE A 108 -21.93 -24.59 -14.79
CA PHE A 108 -22.55 -23.31 -14.43
C PHE A 108 -23.53 -22.85 -15.51
N LEU A 109 -24.50 -22.02 -15.12
CA LEU A 109 -25.51 -21.47 -16.01
C LEU A 109 -25.07 -20.12 -16.59
N GLN A 110 -25.34 -19.91 -17.86
CA GLN A 110 -25.21 -18.65 -18.57
C GLN A 110 -26.56 -18.25 -19.17
N SER A 111 -26.79 -16.94 -19.30
CA SER A 111 -27.96 -16.41 -20.01
C SER A 111 -27.84 -16.72 -21.51
N SER A 112 -28.93 -17.16 -22.12
CA SER A 112 -29.05 -17.59 -23.51
C SER A 112 -30.39 -17.14 -24.09
N THR A 113 -30.53 -17.26 -25.40
CA THR A 113 -31.82 -17.15 -26.09
C THR A 113 -32.87 -18.07 -25.48
N GLN A 114 -34.13 -17.63 -25.54
CA GLN A 114 -35.28 -18.35 -24.99
C GLN A 114 -35.43 -19.73 -25.64
N GLY A 115 -35.62 -20.75 -24.81
CA GLY A 115 -35.91 -22.11 -25.24
C GLY A 115 -36.59 -22.92 -24.16
N ARG A 116 -36.74 -24.24 -24.34
CA ARG A 116 -37.40 -25.12 -23.36
C ARG A 116 -36.40 -25.76 -22.41
N CYS A 117 -36.71 -25.76 -21.12
CA CYS A 117 -35.92 -26.45 -20.09
C CYS A 117 -35.91 -27.96 -20.32
N ALA A 118 -34.75 -28.61 -20.18
CA ALA A 118 -34.61 -30.05 -20.38
C ALA A 118 -35.44 -30.88 -19.38
N VAL A 119 -35.61 -30.36 -18.14
CA VAL A 119 -36.31 -31.03 -17.04
C VAL A 119 -37.82 -30.71 -17.08
N CYS A 120 -38.21 -29.47 -16.82
CA CYS A 120 -39.62 -29.10 -16.66
C CYS A 120 -40.36 -28.74 -17.96
N LYS A 121 -39.65 -28.72 -19.10
CA LYS A 121 -40.17 -28.34 -20.43
C LYS A 121 -40.81 -26.95 -20.53
N LYS A 122 -40.74 -26.11 -19.50
CA LYS A 122 -41.17 -24.70 -19.52
C LYS A 122 -40.12 -23.80 -20.18
N ASN A 123 -40.53 -22.61 -20.59
CA ASN A 123 -39.65 -21.61 -21.18
C ASN A 123 -38.55 -21.19 -20.20
N CYS A 124 -37.31 -21.15 -20.68
CA CYS A 124 -36.11 -20.86 -19.92
C CYS A 124 -35.15 -20.03 -20.78
N ARG A 125 -34.42 -19.12 -20.14
CA ARG A 125 -33.36 -18.30 -20.76
C ARG A 125 -31.96 -18.65 -20.24
N ASN A 126 -31.82 -19.75 -19.50
CA ASN A 126 -30.56 -20.17 -18.93
C ASN A 126 -30.10 -21.47 -19.60
N GLN A 127 -28.81 -21.55 -19.90
CA GLN A 127 -28.16 -22.71 -20.51
C GLN A 127 -26.89 -23.05 -19.72
N CYS A 128 -26.64 -24.35 -19.50
CA CYS A 128 -25.38 -24.78 -18.92
C CYS A 128 -24.26 -24.73 -19.98
N VAL A 129 -23.14 -24.08 -19.63
CA VAL A 129 -22.01 -23.89 -20.56
C VAL A 129 -21.33 -25.20 -20.94
N GLN A 130 -21.24 -26.15 -20.00
CA GLN A 130 -20.52 -27.41 -20.22
C GLN A 130 -21.33 -28.44 -21.02
N CYS A 131 -22.64 -28.57 -20.75
CA CYS A 131 -23.47 -29.59 -21.42
C CYS A 131 -24.37 -29.03 -22.54
N GLY A 132 -24.42 -27.71 -22.70
CA GLY A 132 -25.27 -27.03 -23.69
C GLY A 132 -26.77 -27.21 -23.45
N LYS A 133 -27.20 -27.79 -22.32
CA LYS A 133 -28.62 -28.01 -22.01
C LYS A 133 -29.22 -26.77 -21.36
N ARG A 134 -30.45 -26.42 -21.77
CA ARG A 134 -31.23 -25.32 -21.19
C ARG A 134 -31.88 -25.77 -19.89
N LEU A 135 -31.61 -25.07 -18.80
CA LEU A 135 -32.00 -25.46 -17.44
C LEU A 135 -32.31 -24.22 -16.60
N HIS A 136 -33.43 -24.22 -15.89
CA HIS A 136 -33.68 -23.20 -14.85
C HIS A 136 -32.70 -23.37 -13.69
N GLN A 137 -32.47 -22.31 -12.91
CA GLN A 137 -31.63 -22.38 -11.70
C GLN A 137 -32.10 -23.48 -10.73
N ILE A 138 -33.41 -23.69 -10.62
CA ILE A 138 -34.01 -24.72 -9.76
C ILE A 138 -33.85 -26.13 -10.37
N CYS A 139 -33.93 -26.25 -11.71
CA CYS A 139 -33.80 -27.53 -12.42
C CYS A 139 -32.33 -27.95 -12.62
N PHE A 140 -31.39 -27.02 -12.51
CA PHE A 140 -29.96 -27.24 -12.69
C PHE A 140 -29.37 -28.28 -11.73
N PRO A 141 -29.56 -28.19 -10.40
CA PRO A 141 -29.07 -29.22 -9.48
C PRO A 141 -29.80 -30.56 -9.60
N VAL A 142 -30.99 -30.60 -10.21
CA VAL A 142 -31.73 -31.85 -10.46
C VAL A 142 -31.16 -32.60 -11.67
N TYR A 143 -30.70 -31.85 -12.68
CA TYR A 143 -30.12 -32.43 -13.90
C TYR A 143 -28.65 -32.87 -13.73
N HIS A 144 -27.90 -32.21 -12.84
CA HIS A 144 -26.47 -32.44 -12.60
C HIS A 144 -26.17 -33.16 -11.27
N GLN A 145 -27.17 -33.86 -10.70
CA GLN A 145 -26.95 -34.86 -9.65
C GLN A 145 -26.35 -36.13 -10.25
#